data_AF-A0A957QF53-F1
#
_entry.id   AF-A0A957QF53-F1
#
_cell.length_a   1.000
_cell.length_b   1.000
_cell.length_c   1.000
_cell.angle_alpha   90.00
_cell.angle_beta   90.00
_cell.angle_gamma   90.00
#
_symmetry.space_group_name_H-M   'P 1'
#
loop_
_entity.id
_entity.type
_entity.pdbx_description
1 polymer ?
#
loop_
_entity_poly.entity_id
_entity_poly.type
_entity_poly.pdbx_seq_one_letter_code
_entity_poly.pdbx_strand_id
1 'polypeptide(L)'
;YEAARIDGASEWQIFWRVTLPLLRPIIFFLVVIATIGLMNMFNQPYMLTAGGPRGETTTLMLRLYEIGFNGNRFGDASAFGFMIGALVITISIIQIRFFRRGSAGE
;
A
#
# COMPACT_ATOMS: atom_id res chain seq x y z
N TYR A 1 4.95 22.66 19.58
CA TYR A 1 5.61 23.61 18.67
C TYR A 1 6.18 24.79 19.44
N GLU A 2 5.38 25.53 20.20
CA GLU A 2 5.84 26.71 20.98
C GLU A 2 6.91 26.36 22.01
N ALA A 3 6.72 25.28 22.79
CA ALA A 3 7.74 24.81 23.74
C ALA A 3 9.08 24.46 23.05
N ALA A 4 9.05 23.74 21.91
CA ALA A 4 10.26 23.40 21.17
C ALA A 4 10.98 24.63 20.59
N ARG A 5 10.24 25.68 20.21
CA ARG A 5 10.82 26.96 19.80
C ARG A 5 11.43 27.74 20.97
N ILE A 6 10.78 27.70 22.15
CA ILE A 6 11.32 28.28 23.39
C ILE A 6 12.63 27.57 23.79
N ASP A 7 12.73 26.26 23.54
CA ASP A 7 13.95 25.46 23.74
C ASP A 7 15.02 25.63 22.63
N GLY A 8 14.82 26.57 21.69
CA GLY A 8 15.80 26.90 20.66
C GLY A 8 15.89 25.89 19.50
N ALA A 9 14.91 25.01 19.32
CA ALA A 9 14.89 24.08 18.20
C ALA A 9 14.62 24.80 16.87
N SER A 10 15.44 24.50 15.85
CA SER A 10 15.21 24.93 14.47
C SER A 10 13.98 24.25 13.86
N GLU A 11 13.36 24.88 12.86
CA GLU A 11 12.17 24.33 12.16
C GLU A 11 12.38 22.91 11.62
N TRP A 12 13.60 22.59 11.16
CA TRP A 12 13.96 21.25 10.71
C TRP A 12 13.95 20.23 11.86
N GLN A 13 14.47 20.61 13.03
CA GLN A 13 14.43 19.75 14.22
C GLN A 13 13.00 19.55 14.70
N ILE A 14 12.17 20.59 14.66
CA ILE A 14 10.75 20.51 15.02
C ILE A 14 10.01 19.54 14.09
N PHE A 15 10.23 19.65 12.77
CA PHE A 15 9.60 18.73 11.81
C PHE A 15 9.95 17.25 12.10
N TRP A 16 11.24 16.92 12.19
CA TRP A 16 11.67 15.52 12.34
C TRP A 16 11.46 14.94 13.73
N ARG A 17 11.51 15.76 14.79
CA ARG A 17 11.43 15.28 16.19
C ARG A 17 10.06 15.49 16.82
N VAL A 18 9.21 16.36 16.28
CA VAL A 18 7.88 16.66 16.84
C VAL A 18 6.81 16.31 15.82
N THR A 19 6.78 16.96 14.66
CA THR A 19 5.71 16.80 13.67
C THR A 19 5.64 15.37 13.12
N LEU A 20 6.76 14.85 12.62
CA LEU A 20 6.80 13.54 11.97
C LEU A 20 6.47 12.39 12.95
N PRO A 21 7.00 12.37 14.19
CA PRO A 21 6.61 11.38 15.18
C PRO A 21 5.14 11.48 15.59
N LEU A 22 4.58 12.69 15.72
CA LEU A 22 3.15 12.88 16.03
C LEU A 22 2.23 12.35 14.91
N LEU A 23 2.66 12.47 13.65
CA LEU A 23 1.90 11.98 12.49
C LEU A 23 2.14 10.49 12.18
N ARG A 24 3.06 9.82 12.88
CA ARG A 24 3.36 8.40 12.63
C ARG A 24 2.11 7.51 12.54
N PRO A 25 1.15 7.54 13.49
CA PRO A 25 -0.02 6.65 13.45
C PRO A 25 -0.86 6.82 12.18
N ILE A 26 -1.08 8.06 11.75
CA ILE A 26 -1.88 8.34 10.55
C ILE A 26 -1.11 8.02 9.27
N ILE A 27 0.19 8.29 9.21
CA ILE A 27 1.05 7.92 8.09
C ILE A 27 1.03 6.40 7.90
N PHE A 28 1.09 5.62 8.97
CA PHE A 28 1.04 4.16 8.87
C PHE A 28 -0.29 3.65 8.34
N PHE A 29 -1.39 4.18 8.87
CA PHE A 29 -2.71 3.85 8.36
C PHE A 29 -2.82 4.14 6.86
N LEU A 30 -2.34 5.30 6.42
CA LEU A 30 -2.32 5.68 5.01
C LEU A 30 -1.43 4.76 4.18
N VAL A 31 -0.23 4.40 4.66
CA VAL A 31 0.68 3.49 3.95
C VAL A 31 0.05 2.11 3.74
N VAL A 32 -0.63 1.56 4.76
CA VAL A 32 -1.30 0.27 4.64
C VAL A 32 -2.42 0.33 3.60
N ILE A 33 -3.31 1.32 3.70
CA ILE A 33 -4.42 1.48 2.75
C ILE A 33 -3.90 1.74 1.33
N ALA A 34 -2.90 2.60 1.18
CA ALA A 34 -2.30 2.92 -0.12
C ALA A 34 -1.66 1.67 -0.73
N THR A 35 -0.96 0.86 0.07
CA THR A 35 -0.37 -0.40 -0.41
C THR A 35 -1.45 -1.35 -0.91
N ILE A 36 -2.52 -1.55 -0.14
CA ILE A 36 -3.66 -2.38 -0.55
C ILE A 36 -4.26 -1.85 -1.85
N GLY A 37 -4.51 -0.54 -1.95
CA GLY A 37 -5.07 0.10 -3.14
C GLY A 37 -4.21 -0.10 -4.39
N LEU A 38 -2.89 0.11 -4.27
CA LEU A 38 -1.94 -0.07 -5.37
C LEU A 38 -1.87 -1.53 -5.85
N MET A 39 -1.90 -2.49 -4.93
CA MET A 39 -1.93 -3.92 -5.29
C MET A 39 -3.24 -4.34 -5.98
N ASN A 40 -4.34 -3.65 -5.68
CA ASN A 40 -5.64 -3.87 -6.29
C ASN A 40 -5.91 -2.94 -7.50
N MET A 41 -4.88 -2.25 -8.02
CA MET A 41 -5.03 -1.29 -9.10
C MET A 41 -5.36 -1.98 -10.44
N PHE A 42 -6.63 -1.91 -10.83
CA PHE A 42 -7.12 -2.42 -12.12
C PHE A 42 -7.34 -1.32 -13.15
N ASN A 43 -8.01 -0.23 -12.75
CA ASN A 43 -8.58 0.72 -13.70
C ASN A 43 -7.52 1.47 -14.51
N GLN A 44 -6.52 2.01 -13.83
CA GLN A 44 -5.46 2.81 -14.44
C GLN A 44 -4.63 2.04 -15.50
N PRO A 45 -4.11 0.82 -15.24
CA PRO A 45 -3.38 0.07 -16.26
C PRO A 45 -4.31 -0.38 -17.40
N TYR A 46 -5.56 -0.76 -17.10
CA TYR A 46 -6.56 -1.13 -18.10
C TYR A 46 -6.88 0.01 -19.07
N MET A 47 -7.19 1.20 -18.55
CA MET A 47 -7.58 2.35 -19.37
C MET A 47 -6.44 2.97 -20.15
N LEU A 48 -5.23 3.07 -19.56
CA LEU A 48 -4.13 3.81 -20.17
C LEU A 48 -3.29 2.98 -21.12
N THR A 49 -3.10 1.71 -20.81
CA THR A 49 -2.12 0.86 -21.51
C THR A 49 -2.66 -0.50 -21.90
N ALA A 50 -3.78 -0.94 -21.30
CA ALA A 50 -4.29 -2.30 -21.39
C ALA A 50 -3.19 -3.38 -21.14
N GLY A 51 -2.23 -3.08 -20.26
CA GLY A 51 -1.08 -3.97 -19.97
C GLY A 51 0.10 -3.83 -20.94
N GLY A 52 0.03 -2.95 -21.94
CA GLY A 52 1.07 -2.77 -22.95
C GLY A 52 2.24 -1.85 -22.55
N PRO A 53 3.34 -1.88 -23.33
CA PRO A 53 3.61 -2.82 -24.42
C PRO A 53 4.02 -4.21 -23.90
N ARG A 54 3.64 -5.28 -24.60
CA ARG A 54 4.03 -6.68 -24.30
C ARG A 54 3.78 -7.18 -22.86
N GLY A 55 2.83 -6.61 -22.13
CA GLY A 55 2.54 -7.03 -20.75
C GLY A 55 3.35 -6.29 -19.67
N GLU A 56 4.17 -5.29 -20.04
CA GLU A 56 5.05 -4.59 -19.09
C GLU A 56 4.31 -3.82 -18.00
N THR A 57 3.07 -3.39 -18.26
CA THR A 57 2.23 -2.67 -17.28
C THR A 57 1.10 -3.54 -16.72
N THR A 58 1.15 -4.85 -16.96
CA THR A 58 0.11 -5.77 -16.47
C THR A 58 0.19 -5.90 -14.95
N THR A 59 -0.83 -5.40 -14.27
CA THR A 59 -1.00 -5.58 -12.82
C THR A 59 -1.66 -6.91 -12.49
N LEU A 60 -1.60 -7.31 -11.21
CA LEU A 60 -2.24 -8.53 -10.70
C LEU A 60 -3.74 -8.56 -11.04
N MET A 61 -4.45 -7.46 -10.84
CA MET A 61 -5.88 -7.38 -11.15
C MET A 61 -6.16 -7.37 -12.65
N LEU A 62 -5.30 -6.73 -13.45
CA LEU A 62 -5.44 -6.80 -14.91
C LEU A 62 -5.25 -8.23 -15.42
N ARG A 63 -4.28 -8.96 -14.87
CA ARG A 63 -4.06 -10.37 -15.21
C ARG A 63 -5.22 -11.27 -14.79
N LEU A 64 -5.79 -11.05 -13.61
CA LEU A 64 -6.99 -11.75 -13.14
C LEU A 64 -8.14 -11.57 -14.16
N TYR A 65 -8.34 -10.33 -14.61
CA TYR A 65 -9.36 -9.99 -15.58
C TYR A 65 -9.11 -10.69 -16.93
N GLU A 66 -7.89 -10.68 -17.45
CA GLU A 66 -7.52 -11.39 -18.67
C GLU A 66 -7.83 -12.90 -18.60
N ILE A 67 -7.48 -13.55 -17.48
CA ILE A 67 -7.71 -14.99 -17.31
C ILE A 67 -9.22 -15.30 -17.27
N GLY A 68 -9.97 -14.53 -16.47
CA GLY A 68 -11.38 -14.80 -16.22
C GLY A 68 -12.28 -14.40 -17.38
N PHE A 69 -12.18 -13.15 -17.82
CA PHE A 69 -13.12 -12.56 -18.78
C PHE A 69 -12.67 -12.74 -20.23
N ASN A 70 -11.38 -12.54 -20.54
CA ASN A 70 -10.90 -12.71 -21.92
C ASN A 70 -10.65 -14.20 -22.23
N GLY A 71 -10.11 -14.94 -21.27
CA GLY A 71 -9.82 -16.36 -21.39
C GLY A 71 -11.00 -17.29 -21.13
N ASN A 72 -12.12 -16.79 -20.57
CA ASN A 72 -13.26 -17.58 -20.07
C ASN A 72 -12.87 -18.67 -19.04
N ARG A 73 -11.71 -18.52 -18.38
CA ARG A 73 -11.17 -19.48 -17.42
C ARG A 73 -11.49 -19.04 -15.99
N PHE A 74 -12.77 -19.02 -15.66
CA PHE A 74 -13.24 -18.51 -14.37
C PHE A 74 -12.67 -19.27 -13.16
N GLY A 75 -12.49 -20.60 -13.26
CA GLY A 75 -11.88 -21.39 -12.18
C GLY A 75 -10.43 -20.98 -11.89
N ASP A 76 -9.63 -20.77 -12.94
CA ASP A 76 -8.26 -20.29 -12.82
C ASP A 76 -8.19 -18.86 -12.29
N ALA A 77 -9.11 -18.00 -12.76
CA ALA A 77 -9.23 -16.64 -12.25
C ALA A 77 -9.60 -16.63 -10.77
N SER A 78 -10.54 -17.47 -10.32
CA SER A 78 -10.89 -17.58 -8.90
C SER A 78 -9.69 -18.01 -8.06
N ALA A 79 -8.94 -19.05 -8.49
CA ALA A 79 -7.74 -19.49 -7.79
C ALA A 79 -6.68 -18.37 -7.70
N PHE A 80 -6.45 -17.66 -8.80
CA PHE A 80 -5.53 -16.52 -8.84
C PHE A 80 -5.99 -15.38 -7.93
N GLY A 81 -7.30 -15.10 -7.87
CA GLY A 81 -7.89 -14.12 -6.96
C GLY A 81 -7.66 -14.44 -5.49
N PHE A 82 -7.81 -15.72 -5.10
CA PHE A 82 -7.47 -16.16 -3.73
C PHE A 82 -5.99 -15.97 -3.42
N MET A 83 -5.09 -16.23 -4.38
CA MET A 83 -3.65 -15.99 -4.20
C MET A 83 -3.35 -14.50 -3.99
N ILE A 84 -3.96 -13.61 -4.77
CA ILE A 84 -3.83 -12.15 -4.59
C ILE A 84 -4.33 -11.75 -3.21
N GLY A 85 -5.50 -12.24 -2.79
CA GLY A 85 -6.06 -11.96 -1.47
C GLY A 85 -5.12 -12.40 -0.34
N ALA A 86 -4.60 -13.62 -0.42
CA ALA A 86 -3.64 -14.15 0.55
C ALA A 86 -2.36 -13.29 0.60
N LEU A 87 -1.86 -12.83 -0.56
CA LEU A 87 -0.70 -11.96 -0.65
C LEU A 87 -0.94 -10.60 0.01
N VAL A 88 -2.07 -9.97 -0.29
CA VAL A 88 -2.47 -8.67 0.28
C VAL A 88 -2.63 -8.77 1.81
N ILE A 89 -3.29 -9.82 2.30
CA ILE A 89 -3.44 -10.07 3.74
C ILE A 89 -2.08 -10.27 4.39
N THR A 90 -1.21 -11.07 3.79
CA THR A 90 0.14 -11.35 4.32
C THR A 90 0.95 -10.06 4.45
N ILE A 91 0.98 -9.24 3.39
CA ILE A 91 1.68 -7.95 3.41
C ILE A 91 1.07 -7.00 4.45
N SER A 92 -0.26 -6.94 4.52
CA SER A 92 -0.97 -6.09 5.49
C SER A 92 -0.64 -6.48 6.93
N ILE A 93 -0.62 -7.78 7.24
CA ILE A 93 -0.24 -8.30 8.57
C ILE A 93 1.21 -7.95 8.88
N ILE A 94 2.12 -8.10 7.91
CA ILE A 94 3.53 -7.74 8.06
C ILE A 94 3.64 -6.24 8.39
N GLN A 95 3.00 -5.38 7.60
CA GLN A 95 3.01 -3.92 7.82
C GLN A 95 2.48 -3.56 9.21
N ILE A 96 1.35 -4.14 9.63
CA ILE A 96 0.77 -3.90 10.96
C ILE A 96 1.68 -4.40 12.08
N ARG A 97 2.31 -5.57 11.92
CA ARG A 97 3.16 -6.20 12.95
C ARG A 97 4.50 -5.48 13.13
N PHE A 98 5.13 -5.02 12.05
CA PHE A 98 6.33 -4.19 12.13
C PHE A 98 6.04 -2.87 12.85
N PHE A 99 4.87 -2.28 12.64
CA PHE A 99 4.53 -1.00 13.25
C PHE A 99 4.04 -1.07 14.69
N ARG A 100 3.29 -2.11 15.10
CA ARG A 100 2.92 -2.31 16.52
C ARG A 100 4.13 -2.42 17.46
N ARG A 101 5.30 -2.82 16.96
CA ARG A 101 6.55 -2.85 17.75
C ARG A 101 7.14 -1.45 18.00
N GLY A 102 6.80 -0.45 17.20
CA GLY A 102 7.28 0.93 17.36
C GLY A 102 6.45 1.79 18.32
N SER A 103 5.25 1.32 18.71
CA SER A 103 4.32 2.03 19.60
C SER A 103 4.18 1.41 21.00
N ALA A 104 4.91 0.31 21.27
CA ALA A 104 4.90 -0.39 22.57
C ALA A 104 6.16 -0.12 23.40
N GLY A 105 6.87 0.97 23.08
CA GLY A 105 8.09 1.42 23.76
C GLY A 105 7.93 2.77 24.44
N GLU A 106 6.72 3.08 24.90
CA GLU A 106 6.41 4.22 25.79
C GLU A 106 5.85 3.67 27.11
#